data_AF-A0A936NLX4-F1
#
_entry.id   AF-A0A936NLX4-F1
#
_cell.length_a   1.000
_cell.length_b   1.000
_cell.length_c   1.000
_cell.angle_alpha   90.00
_cell.angle_beta   90.00
_cell.angle_gamma   90.00
#
_symmetry.space_group_name_H-M   'P 1'
#
loop_
_entity.id
_entity.type
_entity.pdbx_description
1 polymer ?
#
loop_
_entity_poly.entity_id
_entity_poly.type
_entity_poly.pdbx_seq_one_letter_code
_entity_poly.pdbx_strand_id
1 'polypeptide(L)'
;MAPTDLPPSHNDPVHSPSPSSSDGQEGGNEHQVHVIGLMIGTALMFIGFLNIFLSISGGFEINEVPFLIYFGGLTIWANAAIETPGIRYGVMGLAVTLALVLFQYGEVLFWHKQMLFWGTIIIVMYFMFVEPKKPTP
;
A
#
# COMPACT_ATOMS: atom_id res chain seq x y z
N MET A 1 30.04 53.00 -45.08
CA MET A 1 30.55 52.07 -44.05
C MET A 1 30.31 52.72 -42.70
N ALA A 2 29.36 52.16 -41.90
CA ALA A 2 28.95 52.40 -40.48
C ALA A 2 28.74 53.87 -39.99
N PRO A 3 28.10 54.20 -38.82
CA PRO A 3 27.49 53.40 -37.72
C PRO A 3 26.04 53.85 -37.29
N THR A 4 25.13 52.97 -36.86
CA THR A 4 24.64 52.64 -35.47
C THR A 4 23.45 53.48 -34.90
N ASP A 5 22.54 52.77 -34.23
CA ASP A 5 21.71 53.14 -33.04
C ASP A 5 20.24 53.62 -33.18
N LEU A 6 19.27 52.73 -32.89
CA LEU A 6 18.36 52.75 -31.71
C LEU A 6 17.10 51.84 -31.89
N PRO A 7 16.52 51.28 -30.81
CA PRO A 7 15.43 50.28 -30.86
C PRO A 7 14.03 50.91 -30.70
N PRO A 8 12.94 50.28 -31.18
CA PRO A 8 11.61 50.62 -30.71
C PRO A 8 11.14 49.64 -29.62
N SER A 9 10.95 50.17 -28.42
CA SER A 9 10.25 49.54 -27.31
C SER A 9 8.73 49.59 -27.51
N HIS A 10 8.10 48.41 -27.36
CA HIS A 10 6.87 48.13 -26.59
C HIS A 10 5.48 48.64 -27.05
N ASN A 11 4.47 47.83 -26.69
CA ASN A 11 2.98 47.98 -26.70
C ASN A 11 2.26 47.34 -27.90
N ASP A 12 1.31 46.39 -27.85
CA ASP A 12 0.55 45.64 -26.81
C ASP A 12 -0.13 44.41 -27.52
N PRO A 13 -1.12 43.71 -26.94
CA PRO A 13 -1.04 42.50 -26.11
C PRO A 13 -1.44 41.24 -26.90
N VAL A 14 -0.54 40.27 -27.06
CA VAL A 14 -0.92 38.95 -27.60
C VAL A 14 -1.59 38.15 -26.48
N HIS A 15 -2.91 38.10 -26.57
CA HIS A 15 -3.82 37.14 -25.96
C HIS A 15 -3.09 35.88 -25.46
N SER A 16 -2.99 35.71 -24.15
CA SER A 16 -2.54 34.45 -23.55
C SER A 16 -3.39 33.32 -24.14
N PRO A 17 -2.81 32.34 -24.84
CA PRO A 17 -3.51 31.09 -25.02
C PRO A 17 -3.64 30.50 -23.61
N SER A 18 -4.86 30.36 -23.12
CA SER A 18 -5.15 29.40 -22.06
C SER A 18 -4.39 28.10 -22.38
N PRO A 19 -3.63 27.51 -21.46
CA PRO A 19 -3.18 26.15 -21.63
C PRO A 19 -4.41 25.25 -21.46
N SER A 20 -5.22 25.14 -22.51
CA SER A 20 -5.97 23.92 -22.78
C SER A 20 -4.97 22.97 -23.44
N SER A 21 -4.22 22.21 -22.64
CA SER A 21 -3.55 21.00 -23.12
C SER A 21 -3.25 20.05 -21.96
N SER A 22 -3.50 18.77 -22.27
CA SER A 22 -3.31 17.51 -21.53
C SER A 22 -4.45 17.21 -20.54
N ASP A 23 -5.50 16.43 -20.86
CA ASP A 23 -5.52 15.21 -21.67
C ASP A 23 -4.33 14.28 -21.36
N GLY A 24 -4.02 14.14 -20.07
CA GLY A 24 -2.98 13.23 -19.56
C GLY A 24 -3.14 12.83 -18.09
N GLN A 25 -4.27 13.17 -17.45
CA GLN A 25 -4.46 12.98 -16.01
C GLN A 25 -5.09 11.64 -15.62
N GLU A 26 -5.33 10.74 -16.57
CA GLU A 26 -5.86 9.39 -16.26
C GLU A 26 -4.72 8.42 -15.89
N GLY A 27 -3.61 8.40 -16.62
CA GLY A 27 -2.49 7.48 -16.34
C GLY A 27 -1.70 7.80 -15.06
N GLY A 28 -1.63 9.07 -14.65
CA GLY A 28 -0.99 9.47 -13.39
C GLY A 28 -1.82 9.13 -12.16
N ASN A 29 -3.15 9.12 -12.29
CA ASN A 29 -4.06 8.85 -11.19
C ASN A 29 -4.08 7.36 -10.84
N GLU A 30 -4.08 6.47 -11.85
CA GLU A 30 -4.06 5.02 -11.62
C GLU A 30 -2.80 4.57 -10.87
N HIS A 31 -1.63 5.10 -11.26
CA HIS A 31 -0.38 4.82 -10.57
C HIS A 31 -0.36 5.41 -9.15
N GLN A 32 -0.87 6.63 -8.96
CA GLN A 32 -0.99 7.23 -7.63
C GLN A 32 -1.93 6.44 -6.72
N VAL A 33 -3.11 6.04 -7.19
CA VAL A 33 -4.07 5.24 -6.41
C VAL A 33 -3.48 3.88 -6.04
N HIS A 34 -2.71 3.26 -6.94
CA HIS A 34 -1.99 2.03 -6.67
C HIS A 34 -0.93 2.20 -5.57
N VAL A 35 -0.06 3.21 -5.68
CA VAL A 35 1.00 3.48 -4.70
C VAL A 35 0.41 3.85 -3.33
N ILE A 36 -0.67 4.64 -3.32
CA ILE A 36 -1.41 5.00 -2.11
C ILE A 36 -2.00 3.75 -1.46
N GLY A 37 -2.61 2.85 -2.24
CA GLY A 37 -3.12 1.57 -1.75
C GLY A 37 -2.03 0.70 -1.14
N LEU A 38 -0.85 0.66 -1.77
CA LEU A 38 0.31 -0.08 -1.27
C LEU A 38 0.81 0.51 0.06
N MET A 39 0.93 1.83 0.16
CA MET A 39 1.34 2.53 1.38
C MET A 39 0.34 2.31 2.51
N ILE A 40 -0.95 2.52 2.25
CA ILE A 40 -2.03 2.36 3.24
C ILE A 40 -2.12 0.91 3.69
N GLY A 41 -2.12 -0.06 2.76
CA GLY A 41 -2.18 -1.48 3.09
C GLY A 41 -1.00 -1.91 3.95
N THR A 42 0.21 -1.47 3.61
CA THR A 42 1.42 -1.77 4.39
C THR A 42 1.39 -1.12 5.77
N ALA A 43 0.96 0.13 5.87
CA ALA A 43 0.83 0.83 7.15
C ALA A 43 -0.20 0.15 8.06
N LEU A 44 -1.35 -0.26 7.52
CA LEU A 44 -2.38 -1.00 8.26
C LEU A 44 -1.87 -2.36 8.74
N MET A 45 -1.16 -3.12 7.88
CA MET A 45 -0.52 -4.36 8.30
C MET A 45 0.48 -4.11 9.43
N PHE A 46 1.30 -3.07 9.34
CA PHE A 46 2.30 -2.75 10.37
C PHE A 46 1.66 -2.34 11.69
N ILE A 47 0.64 -1.47 11.67
CA ILE A 47 -0.09 -1.03 12.87
C ILE A 47 -0.83 -2.21 13.52
N GLY A 48 -1.49 -3.06 12.73
CA GLY A 48 -2.16 -4.26 13.24
C GLY A 48 -1.15 -5.23 13.86
N PHE A 49 -0.03 -5.48 13.18
CA PHE A 49 1.03 -6.36 13.65
C PHE A 49 1.69 -5.85 14.94
N LEU A 50 2.01 -4.55 15.03
CA LEU A 50 2.59 -3.96 16.23
C LEU A 50 1.68 -4.13 17.44
N ASN A 51 0.37 -3.90 17.28
CA ASN A 51 -0.59 -4.11 18.37
C ASN A 51 -0.64 -5.59 18.81
N ILE A 52 -0.61 -6.54 17.88
CA ILE A 52 -0.53 -7.97 18.21
C ILE A 52 0.77 -8.28 18.96
N PHE A 53 1.90 -7.76 18.49
CA PHE A 53 3.21 -7.94 19.12
C PHE A 53 3.26 -7.37 20.54
N LEU A 54 2.73 -6.15 20.73
CA LEU A 54 2.60 -5.51 22.04
C LEU A 54 1.65 -6.30 22.96
N SER A 55 0.57 -6.87 22.44
CA SER A 55 -0.36 -7.71 23.21
C SER A 55 0.33 -8.97 23.74
N ILE A 56 1.20 -9.60 22.93
CA ILE A 56 1.95 -10.79 23.35
C ILE A 56 3.08 -10.43 24.32
N SER A 57 3.81 -9.35 24.05
CA SER A 57 4.99 -8.94 24.82
C SER A 57 4.64 -8.27 26.16
N GLY A 58 3.60 -7.44 26.17
CA GLY A 58 3.17 -6.71 27.37
C GLY A 58 2.11 -7.43 28.20
N GLY A 59 1.57 -8.56 27.75
CA GLY A 59 0.54 -9.32 28.46
C GLY A 59 -0.83 -8.65 28.54
N PHE A 60 -1.06 -7.55 27.83
CA PHE A 60 -2.35 -6.87 27.76
C PHE A 60 -3.30 -7.61 26.82
N GLU A 61 -4.55 -7.81 27.24
CA GLU A 61 -5.63 -8.33 26.41
C GLU A 61 -6.10 -7.29 25.42
N ILE A 62 -5.44 -7.19 24.27
CA ILE A 62 -5.96 -6.39 23.15
C ILE A 62 -7.02 -7.23 22.41
N ASN A 63 -8.15 -6.59 22.11
CA ASN A 63 -9.36 -7.13 21.47
C ASN A 63 -9.11 -7.59 20.01
N GLU A 64 -10.16 -8.04 19.32
CA GLU A 64 -10.16 -8.51 17.91
C GLU A 64 -9.75 -7.43 16.89
N VAL A 65 -9.80 -6.14 17.28
CA VAL A 65 -9.60 -4.98 16.40
C VAL A 65 -8.26 -4.96 15.64
N PRO A 66 -7.09 -5.23 16.25
CA PRO A 66 -5.81 -5.26 15.53
C PRO A 66 -5.76 -6.35 14.45
N PHE A 67 -6.50 -7.44 14.63
CA PHE A 67 -6.60 -8.49 13.62
C PHE A 67 -7.36 -7.97 12.40
N LEU A 68 -8.49 -7.30 12.61
CA LEU A 68 -9.24 -6.67 11.51
C LEU A 68 -8.41 -5.62 10.77
N ILE A 69 -7.62 -4.82 11.50
CA ILE A 69 -6.71 -3.85 10.90
C ILE A 69 -5.61 -4.55 10.08
N TYR A 70 -5.04 -5.64 10.60
CA TYR A 70 -4.02 -6.43 9.91
C TYR A 70 -4.56 -7.08 8.63
N PHE A 71 -5.67 -7.82 8.71
CA PHE A 71 -6.28 -8.49 7.55
C PHE A 71 -6.89 -7.51 6.55
N GLY A 72 -7.42 -6.38 7.04
CA GLY A 72 -7.86 -5.27 6.19
C GLY A 72 -6.69 -4.66 5.42
N GLY A 73 -5.57 -4.42 6.10
CA GLY A 73 -4.32 -3.98 5.48
C GLY A 73 -3.80 -4.97 4.45
N LEU A 74 -3.82 -6.27 4.76
CA LEU A 74 -3.41 -7.35 3.87
C LEU A 74 -4.30 -7.42 2.62
N THR A 75 -5.60 -7.20 2.77
CA THR A 75 -6.56 -7.18 1.65
C THR A 75 -6.33 -5.98 0.73
N ILE A 76 -6.15 -4.78 1.30
CA ILE A 76 -5.87 -3.55 0.55
C ILE A 76 -4.51 -3.66 -0.15
N TRP A 77 -3.50 -4.16 0.56
CA TRP A 77 -2.18 -4.39 0.00
C TRP A 77 -2.21 -5.43 -1.11
N ALA A 78 -2.89 -6.56 -0.95
CA ALA A 78 -3.03 -7.57 -2.00
C ALA A 78 -3.73 -7.01 -3.23
N ASN A 79 -4.72 -6.11 -3.05
CA ASN A 79 -5.40 -5.45 -4.16
C ASN A 79 -4.44 -4.63 -5.02
N ALA A 80 -3.55 -3.89 -4.34
CA ALA A 80 -2.60 -3.01 -4.97
C ALA A 80 -1.39 -3.80 -5.50
N ALA A 81 -0.69 -4.55 -4.64
CA ALA A 81 0.60 -5.16 -4.95
C ALA A 81 0.56 -6.30 -5.97
N ILE A 82 -0.57 -7.00 -6.13
CA ILE A 82 -0.62 -8.23 -6.93
C ILE A 82 -1.36 -7.97 -8.25
N GLU A 83 -0.62 -7.98 -9.36
CA GLU A 83 -1.20 -7.83 -10.70
C GLU A 83 -1.87 -9.11 -11.21
N THR A 84 -1.39 -10.28 -10.77
CA THR A 84 -1.93 -11.58 -11.20
C THR A 84 -3.29 -11.84 -10.53
N PRO A 85 -4.40 -11.89 -11.28
CA PRO A 85 -5.74 -11.96 -10.68
C PRO A 85 -5.96 -13.19 -9.80
N GLY A 86 -5.45 -14.35 -10.22
CA GLY A 86 -5.59 -15.60 -9.46
C GLY A 86 -4.92 -15.55 -8.09
N ILE A 87 -3.73 -14.94 -8.01
CA ILE A 87 -3.00 -14.80 -6.75
C ILE A 87 -3.62 -13.67 -5.91
N ARG A 88 -4.01 -12.55 -6.53
CA ARG A 88 -4.65 -11.42 -5.86
C ARG A 88 -5.91 -11.86 -5.11
N TYR A 89 -6.85 -12.48 -5.82
CA TYR A 89 -8.09 -12.94 -5.21
C TYR A 89 -7.88 -14.13 -4.27
N GLY A 90 -6.84 -14.94 -4.49
CA GLY A 90 -6.42 -15.97 -3.55
C GLY A 90 -5.99 -15.38 -2.20
N VAL A 91 -5.09 -14.40 -2.20
CA VAL A 91 -4.60 -13.75 -0.97
C VAL A 91 -5.71 -12.96 -0.28
N MET A 92 -6.53 -12.21 -1.04
CA MET A 92 -7.69 -11.51 -0.49
C MET A 92 -8.72 -12.48 0.12
N GLY A 93 -9.07 -13.54 -0.60
CA GLY A 93 -10.02 -14.55 -0.14
C GLY A 93 -9.53 -15.25 1.12
N LEU A 94 -8.24 -15.59 1.18
CA LEU A 94 -7.61 -16.14 2.36
C LEU A 94 -7.67 -15.14 3.53
N ALA A 95 -7.31 -13.88 3.31
CA ALA A 95 -7.32 -12.84 4.33
C ALA A 95 -8.72 -12.61 4.91
N VAL A 96 -9.74 -12.52 4.05
CA VAL A 96 -11.15 -12.33 4.45
C VAL A 96 -11.67 -13.57 5.16
N THR A 97 -11.35 -14.77 4.68
CA THR A 97 -11.75 -16.02 5.33
C THR A 97 -11.13 -16.13 6.72
N LEU A 98 -9.84 -15.83 6.87
CA LEU A 98 -9.17 -15.83 8.16
C LEU A 98 -9.76 -14.78 9.11
N ALA A 99 -10.08 -13.58 8.62
CA ALA A 99 -10.75 -12.55 9.40
C ALA A 99 -12.14 -13.00 9.88
N LEU A 100 -12.95 -13.62 9.00
CA LEU A 100 -14.27 -14.16 9.35
C LEU A 100 -14.19 -15.31 10.36
N VAL A 101 -13.25 -16.22 10.16
CA VAL A 101 -13.00 -17.32 11.10
C VAL A 101 -12.68 -16.75 12.48
N LEU A 102 -11.77 -15.78 12.58
CA LEU A 102 -11.43 -15.15 13.86
C LEU A 102 -12.62 -14.43 14.50
N PHE A 103 -13.43 -13.73 13.70
CA PHE A 103 -14.63 -13.04 14.17
C PHE A 103 -15.70 -14.01 14.70
N GLN A 104 -15.83 -15.18 14.07
CA GLN A 104 -16.76 -16.23 14.51
C GLN A 104 -16.34 -16.86 15.85
N TYR A 105 -15.04 -16.90 16.16
CA TYR A 105 -14.54 -17.48 17.39
C TYR A 105 -14.61 -16.54 18.60
N GLY A 106 -14.77 -15.21 18.41
CA GLY A 106 -15.21 -14.20 19.40
C GLY A 106 -14.31 -13.96 20.62
N GLU A 107 -13.61 -14.98 21.11
CA GLU A 107 -12.56 -14.89 22.11
C GLU A 107 -11.21 -15.07 21.42
N VAL A 108 -10.39 -14.03 21.43
CA VAL A 108 -9.00 -14.11 20.98
C VAL A 108 -8.18 -14.82 22.06
N LEU A 109 -8.29 -16.16 22.12
CA LEU A 109 -7.40 -16.96 22.95
C LEU A 109 -5.93 -16.66 22.60
N PHE A 110 -5.05 -16.82 23.59
CA PHE A 110 -3.58 -16.69 23.44
C PHE A 110 -3.03 -17.43 22.21
N TRP A 111 -3.62 -18.57 21.85
CA TRP A 111 -3.22 -19.36 20.68
C TRP A 111 -3.41 -18.63 19.32
N HIS A 112 -4.44 -17.80 19.18
CA HIS A 112 -4.67 -17.01 17.96
C HIS A 112 -3.60 -15.94 17.77
N LYS A 113 -3.19 -15.29 18.87
CA LYS A 113 -2.09 -14.30 18.88
C LYS A 113 -0.79 -14.95 18.41
N GLN A 114 -0.50 -16.16 18.91
CA GLN A 114 0.69 -16.93 18.54
C GLN A 114 0.65 -17.41 17.09
N MET A 115 -0.47 -17.99 16.62
CA MET A 115 -0.64 -18.43 15.24
C MET A 115 -0.41 -17.30 14.24
N LEU A 116 -0.93 -16.09 14.51
CA LEU A 116 -0.69 -14.94 13.66
C LEU A 116 0.75 -14.46 13.72
N PHE A 117 1.35 -14.36 14.90
CA PHE A 117 2.75 -13.99 15.04
C PHE A 117 3.68 -14.92 14.25
N TRP A 118 3.56 -16.23 14.47
CA TRP A 118 4.34 -17.24 13.75
C TRP A 118 4.01 -17.28 12.26
N GLY A 119 2.74 -17.13 11.89
CA GLY A 119 2.32 -17.05 10.48
C GLY A 119 2.96 -15.86 9.77
N THR A 120 2.98 -14.69 10.41
CA THR A 120 3.59 -13.48 9.85
C THR A 120 5.10 -13.64 9.72
N ILE A 121 5.76 -14.24 10.72
CA ILE A 121 7.19 -14.56 10.64
C ILE A 121 7.47 -15.49 9.48
N ILE A 122 6.70 -16.59 9.32
CA ILE A 122 6.90 -17.54 8.21
C ILE A 122 6.69 -16.86 6.86
N ILE A 123 5.69 -15.99 6.72
CA ILE A 123 5.43 -15.24 5.48
C ILE A 123 6.61 -14.30 5.18
N VAL A 124 7.08 -13.53 6.15
CA VAL A 124 8.24 -12.64 5.98
C VAL A 124 9.50 -13.44 5.68
N MET A 125 9.71 -14.56 6.36
CA MET A 125 10.83 -15.47 6.11
C MET A 125 10.73 -16.02 4.68
N TYR A 126 9.54 -16.45 4.24
CA TYR A 126 9.33 -16.91 2.88
C TYR A 126 9.67 -15.81 1.86
N PHE A 127 9.17 -14.58 2.03
CA PHE A 127 9.52 -13.46 1.15
C PHE A 127 11.02 -13.17 1.15
N MET A 128 11.64 -13.07 2.34
CA MET A 128 13.07 -12.77 2.49
C MET A 128 13.98 -13.84 1.86
N PHE A 129 13.60 -15.12 1.92
CA PHE A 129 14.43 -16.23 1.46
C PHE A 129 14.05 -16.81 0.09
N VAL A 130 12.85 -16.55 -0.41
CA VAL A 130 12.38 -16.99 -1.74
C VAL A 130 12.51 -15.87 -2.79
N GLU A 131 12.70 -14.62 -2.37
CA GLU A 131 13.07 -13.51 -3.26
C GLU A 131 14.57 -13.10 -3.27
N PRO A 132 15.57 -14.00 -3.30
CA PRO A 132 16.87 -13.63 -3.84
C PRO A 132 16.81 -13.73 -5.37
N LYS A 133 15.97 -12.92 -6.03
CA LYS A 133 16.00 -12.84 -7.50
C LYS A 133 17.08 -11.85 -7.94
N LYS A 134 18.27 -12.43 -8.07
CA LYS A 134 19.47 -12.06 -8.85
C LYS A 134 19.65 -10.57 -9.22
N PRO A 135 20.78 -9.94 -8.83
CA PRO A 135 21.26 -8.76 -9.56
C PRO A 135 21.54 -9.20 -11.00
N THR A 136 20.76 -8.66 -11.94
CA THR A 136 21.07 -8.84 -13.37
C THR A 136 21.95 -7.65 -13.78
N PRO A 137 23.19 -7.89 -14.24
CA PRO A 137 24.13 -6.85 -14.66
C PRO A 137 23.70 -6.15 -15.96
#